data_AF-A0AA46E024-F1
#
_entry.id   AF-A0AA46E024-F1
#
_cell.length_a   1.000
_cell.length_b   1.000
_cell.length_c   1.000
_cell.angle_alpha   90.00
_cell.angle_beta   90.00
_cell.angle_gamma   90.00
#
_symmetry.space_group_name_H-M   'P 1'
#
loop_
_entity.id
_entity.type
_entity.pdbx_description
1 polymer ?
#
loop_
_entity_poly.entity_id
_entity_poly.type
_entity_poly.pdbx_seq_one_letter_code
_entity_poly.pdbx_strand_id
1 'polypeptide(L)'
;MDIFNLIQNEELLNIQENIFKFDFSKRNSAGNTALHEAVRLGNYDIIDLLVQYIDDINCKNLNGDTPMHLAVELGDYEIVSLLLDYNANPNIENNNRVTPKKLAILQKKESIYQLLINEDFYNFEEIKHKKHFDDEYSY
;
A
#
# COMPACT_ATOMS: atom_id res chain seq x y z
N MET A 1 9.34 8.07 25.24
CA MET A 1 9.90 7.89 23.88
C MET A 1 8.74 7.62 22.96
N ASP A 2 8.65 8.33 21.84
CA ASP A 2 7.52 8.20 20.91
C ASP A 2 7.87 7.23 19.78
N ILE A 3 6.87 6.54 19.23
CA ILE A 3 7.06 5.53 18.17
C ILE A 3 7.74 6.14 16.93
N PHE A 4 7.42 7.39 16.61
CA PHE A 4 8.01 8.10 15.48
C PHE A 4 9.52 8.30 15.62
N ASN A 5 10.01 8.61 16.83
CA ASN A 5 11.44 8.77 17.06
C ASN A 5 12.17 7.42 16.94
N LEU A 6 11.56 6.34 17.42
CA LEU A 6 12.14 5.00 17.30
C LEU A 6 12.24 4.55 15.84
N ILE A 7 11.21 4.84 15.04
CA ILE A 7 11.21 4.54 13.60
C ILE A 7 12.28 5.36 12.88
N GLN A 8 12.40 6.65 13.17
CA GLN A 8 13.43 7.53 12.58
C GLN A 8 14.86 7.11 12.92
N ASN A 9 15.07 6.50 14.07
CA ASN A 9 16.36 5.98 14.51
C ASN A 9 16.56 4.50 14.15
N GLU A 10 15.62 3.87 13.43
CA GLU A 10 15.64 2.45 13.06
C GLU A 10 15.79 1.49 14.26
N GLU A 11 15.23 1.86 15.41
CA GLU A 11 15.32 1.09 16.67
C GLU A 11 14.35 -0.10 16.71
N LEU A 12 14.42 -1.00 15.72
CA LEU A 12 13.49 -2.15 15.56
C LEU A 12 13.31 -2.96 16.85
N LEU A 13 14.43 -3.33 17.51
CA LEU A 13 14.37 -4.13 18.73
C LEU A 13 13.59 -3.41 19.86
N ASN A 14 13.77 -2.10 19.99
CA ASN A 14 13.08 -1.30 21.00
C ASN A 14 11.57 -1.24 20.71
N ILE A 15 11.20 -1.13 19.42
CA ILE A 15 9.80 -1.20 18.98
C ILE A 15 9.21 -2.58 19.31
N GLN A 16 9.92 -3.66 18.97
CA GLN A 16 9.49 -5.04 19.22
C GLN A 16 9.29 -5.33 20.71
N GLU A 17 10.28 -5.00 21.55
CA GLU A 17 10.23 -5.25 23.01
C GLU A 17 9.12 -4.46 23.72
N ASN A 18 8.68 -3.33 23.13
CA ASN A 18 7.70 -2.44 23.73
C ASN A 18 6.40 -2.33 22.90
N ILE A 19 6.11 -3.29 22.02
CA ILE A 19 5.04 -3.20 21.01
C ILE A 19 3.68 -2.81 21.61
N PHE A 20 3.31 -3.40 22.75
CA PHE A 20 2.03 -3.16 23.44
C PHE A 20 1.92 -1.80 24.13
N LYS A 21 3.00 -1.01 24.19
CA LYS A 21 2.99 0.35 24.77
C LYS A 21 2.66 1.42 23.72
N PHE A 22 2.68 1.07 22.44
CA PHE A 22 2.47 2.03 21.37
C PHE A 22 1.01 2.01 20.90
N ASP A 23 0.54 3.20 20.54
CA ASP A 23 -0.71 3.40 19.84
C ASP A 23 -0.36 3.72 18.39
N PHE A 24 -0.49 2.73 17.51
CA PHE A 24 -0.15 2.86 16.10
C PHE A 24 -1.16 3.67 15.29
N SER A 25 -2.31 4.02 15.88
CA SER A 25 -3.29 4.93 15.27
C SER A 25 -2.85 6.40 15.37
N LYS A 26 -1.84 6.70 16.20
CA LYS A 26 -1.29 8.05 16.34
C LYS A 26 -0.75 8.57 15.01
N ARG A 27 -0.84 9.88 14.88
CA ARG A 27 -0.44 10.63 13.69
C ARG A 27 0.50 11.75 14.08
N ASN A 28 1.54 11.97 13.28
CA ASN A 28 2.40 13.14 13.42
C ASN A 28 1.75 14.40 12.80
N SER A 29 2.49 15.51 12.76
CA SER A 29 1.99 16.79 12.24
C SER A 29 1.62 16.78 10.74
N ALA A 30 2.15 15.84 9.96
CA ALA A 30 1.76 15.62 8.56
C ALA A 30 0.56 14.65 8.42
N GLY A 31 0.01 14.18 9.53
CA GLY A 31 -1.01 13.14 9.56
C GLY A 31 -0.47 11.74 9.28
N ASN A 32 0.84 11.56 9.15
CA ASN A 32 1.44 10.25 8.90
C ASN A 32 1.31 9.37 10.14
N THR A 33 0.89 8.12 9.93
CA THR A 33 0.97 7.05 10.94
C THR A 33 2.38 6.49 11.01
N ALA A 34 2.65 5.62 11.99
CA ALA A 34 3.90 4.87 12.08
C ALA A 34 4.25 4.15 10.76
N LEU A 35 3.25 3.54 10.10
CA LEU A 35 3.46 2.83 8.83
C LEU A 35 3.90 3.77 7.69
N HIS A 36 3.34 4.98 7.60
CA HIS A 36 3.78 5.96 6.60
C HIS A 36 5.25 6.33 6.79
N GLU A 37 5.68 6.53 8.04
CA GLU A 37 7.08 6.87 8.34
C GLU A 37 8.02 5.69 8.05
N ALA A 38 7.62 4.46 8.37
CA ALA A 38 8.41 3.27 8.06
C ALA A 38 8.61 3.09 6.54
N VAL A 39 7.55 3.28 5.75
CA VAL A 39 7.61 3.29 4.28
C VAL A 39 8.50 4.42 3.77
N ARG A 40 8.36 5.64 4.31
CA ARG A 40 9.18 6.80 3.91
C ARG A 40 10.67 6.57 4.12
N LEU A 41 11.04 5.81 5.15
CA LEU A 41 12.43 5.48 5.49
C LEU A 41 12.95 4.24 4.76
N GLY A 42 12.10 3.51 4.05
CA GLY A 42 12.52 2.30 3.34
C GLY A 42 12.79 1.10 4.25
N ASN A 43 12.31 1.10 5.50
CA ASN A 43 12.67 0.07 6.47
C ASN A 43 11.69 -1.11 6.44
N TYR A 44 12.04 -2.14 5.66
CA TYR A 44 11.23 -3.35 5.48
C TYR A 44 10.89 -4.06 6.79
N ASP A 45 11.87 -4.23 7.70
CA ASP A 45 11.66 -4.97 8.94
C ASP A 45 10.67 -4.25 9.88
N ILE A 46 10.73 -2.92 9.91
CA ILE A 46 9.76 -2.13 10.67
C ILE A 46 8.38 -2.18 9.99
N ILE A 47 8.32 -2.16 8.66
CA ILE A 47 7.03 -2.30 7.94
C ILE A 47 6.39 -3.65 8.28
N ASP A 48 7.14 -4.74 8.10
CA ASP A 48 6.74 -6.13 8.38
C ASP A 48 6.29 -6.32 9.83
N LEU A 49 6.97 -5.67 10.77
CA LEU A 49 6.54 -5.63 12.16
C LEU A 49 5.22 -4.88 12.32
N LEU A 50 5.13 -3.63 11.85
CA LEU A 50 3.99 -2.76 12.11
C LEU A 50 2.69 -3.32 11.54
N VAL A 51 2.71 -3.87 10.32
CA VAL A 51 1.51 -4.41 9.66
C VAL A 51 0.84 -5.54 10.44
N GLN A 52 1.57 -6.21 11.34
CA GLN A 52 1.00 -7.24 12.23
C GLN A 52 0.17 -6.66 13.39
N TYR A 53 0.33 -5.37 13.70
CA TYR A 53 -0.26 -4.74 14.89
C TYR A 53 -1.13 -3.50 14.58
N ILE A 54 -1.19 -3.05 13.33
CA ILE A 54 -2.10 -1.98 12.92
C ILE A 54 -3.47 -2.52 12.52
N ASP A 55 -4.52 -1.72 12.74
CA ASP A 55 -5.88 -2.06 12.31
C ASP A 55 -6.15 -1.73 10.83
N ASP A 56 -5.42 -0.76 10.26
CA ASP A 56 -5.67 -0.25 8.91
C ASP A 56 -4.37 0.08 8.15
N ILE A 57 -3.99 -0.84 7.24
CA ILE A 57 -2.86 -0.65 6.31
C ILE A 57 -3.13 0.44 5.26
N ASN A 58 -4.40 0.77 5.02
CA ASN A 58 -4.85 1.74 4.03
C ASN A 58 -5.10 3.14 4.63
N CYS A 59 -4.60 3.38 5.84
CA CYS A 59 -4.74 4.65 6.53
C CYS A 59 -4.27 5.82 5.66
N LYS A 60 -4.95 6.96 5.72
CA LYS A 60 -4.62 8.15 4.91
C LYS A 60 -3.96 9.24 5.72
N ASN A 61 -2.89 9.88 5.24
CA ASN A 61 -2.31 11.08 5.85
C ASN A 61 -3.10 12.36 5.50
N LEU A 62 -2.59 13.56 5.83
CA LEU A 62 -3.30 14.82 5.56
C LEU A 62 -3.47 15.13 4.05
N ASN A 63 -2.62 14.57 3.18
CA ASN A 63 -2.76 14.67 1.73
C ASN A 63 -3.74 13.63 1.16
N GLY A 64 -4.30 12.77 2.01
CA GLY A 64 -5.11 11.64 1.60
C GLY A 64 -4.29 10.46 1.08
N ASP A 65 -2.96 10.56 1.09
CA ASP A 65 -2.07 9.50 0.64
C ASP A 65 -2.09 8.35 1.63
N THR A 66 -2.10 7.13 1.10
CA THR A 66 -1.91 5.89 1.86
C THR A 66 -0.43 5.51 1.89
N PRO A 67 0.01 4.56 2.74
CA PRO A 67 1.37 4.02 2.66
C PRO A 67 1.75 3.53 1.26
N MET A 68 0.80 2.94 0.53
CA MET A 68 0.99 2.53 -0.88
C MET A 68 1.28 3.72 -1.82
N HIS A 69 0.66 4.89 -1.61
CA HIS A 69 1.01 6.08 -2.39
C HIS A 69 2.46 6.47 -2.17
N LEU A 70 2.93 6.48 -0.93
CA LEU A 70 4.31 6.81 -0.59
C LEU A 70 5.29 5.80 -1.20
N ALA A 71 5.02 4.50 -1.09
CA ALA A 71 5.86 3.46 -1.68
C ALA A 71 6.00 3.65 -3.21
N VAL A 72 4.88 3.92 -3.89
CA VAL A 72 4.86 4.21 -5.33
C VAL A 72 5.58 5.52 -5.64
N GLU A 73 5.41 6.58 -4.85
CA GLU A 73 6.09 7.88 -5.02
C GLU A 73 7.60 7.77 -4.84
N LEU A 74 8.07 6.92 -3.93
CA LEU A 74 9.49 6.63 -3.72
C LEU A 74 10.06 5.72 -4.82
N GLY A 75 9.20 4.91 -5.44
CA GLY A 75 9.61 3.98 -6.50
C GLY A 75 10.25 2.71 -5.96
N ASP A 76 9.90 2.36 -4.73
CA ASP A 76 10.41 1.19 -4.03
C ASP A 76 9.55 -0.03 -4.41
N TYR A 77 10.05 -0.83 -5.35
CA TYR A 77 9.31 -1.97 -5.90
C TYR A 77 9.02 -3.02 -4.81
N GLU A 78 10.01 -3.27 -3.97
CA GLU A 78 9.95 -4.27 -2.92
C GLU A 78 8.97 -3.85 -1.83
N ILE A 79 8.91 -2.57 -1.44
CA ILE A 79 7.90 -2.11 -0.46
C ILE A 79 6.51 -2.15 -1.06
N VAL A 80 6.35 -1.80 -2.35
CA VAL A 80 5.07 -1.96 -3.04
C VAL A 80 4.63 -3.43 -2.99
N SER A 81 5.55 -4.37 -3.27
CA SER A 81 5.27 -5.80 -3.19
C SER A 81 4.88 -6.22 -1.77
N LEU A 82 5.64 -5.80 -0.77
CA LEU A 82 5.38 -6.12 0.64
C LEU A 82 3.99 -5.62 1.07
N LEU A 83 3.63 -4.38 0.73
CA LEU A 83 2.31 -3.84 1.06
C LEU A 83 1.19 -4.62 0.35
N LEU A 84 1.40 -5.08 -0.89
CA LEU A 84 0.45 -5.95 -1.60
C LEU A 84 0.32 -7.32 -0.93
N ASP A 85 1.41 -7.92 -0.47
CA ASP A 85 1.40 -9.19 0.28
C ASP A 85 0.55 -9.08 1.57
N TYR A 86 0.48 -7.88 2.15
CA TYR A 86 -0.40 -7.54 3.28
C TYR A 86 -1.77 -6.97 2.87
N ASN A 87 -2.19 -7.18 1.62
CA ASN A 87 -3.50 -6.78 1.08
C ASN A 87 -3.78 -5.27 1.13
N ALA A 88 -2.76 -4.41 1.04
CA ALA A 88 -2.96 -2.98 0.85
C ALA A 88 -3.65 -2.71 -0.50
N ASN A 89 -4.62 -1.79 -0.51
CA ASN A 89 -5.47 -1.52 -1.67
C ASN A 89 -4.83 -0.45 -2.59
N PRO A 90 -4.43 -0.82 -3.82
CA PRO A 90 -3.79 0.11 -4.75
C PRO A 90 -4.77 1.01 -5.53
N ASN A 91 -6.07 0.97 -5.20
CA ASN A 91 -7.14 1.72 -5.87
C ASN A 91 -7.70 2.87 -5.03
N ILE A 92 -7.16 3.13 -3.85
CA ILE A 92 -7.63 4.23 -2.98
C ILE A 92 -7.15 5.56 -3.55
N GLU A 93 -8.05 6.54 -3.69
CA GLU A 93 -7.70 7.89 -4.12
C GLU A 93 -7.20 8.75 -2.97
N ASN A 94 -6.13 9.52 -3.18
CA ASN A 94 -5.75 10.63 -2.32
C ASN A 94 -6.63 11.87 -2.53
N ASN A 95 -6.33 12.99 -1.86
CA ASN A 95 -7.14 14.22 -1.93
C ASN A 95 -7.17 14.84 -3.35
N ASN A 96 -6.21 14.49 -4.19
CA ASN A 96 -6.14 14.92 -5.59
C ASN A 96 -6.83 13.95 -6.56
N ARG A 97 -7.57 12.95 -6.06
CA ARG A 97 -8.21 11.90 -6.87
C ARG A 97 -7.20 11.09 -7.71
N VAL A 98 -6.02 10.87 -7.13
CA VAL A 98 -4.96 10.03 -7.71
C VAL A 98 -4.89 8.76 -6.88
N THR A 99 -4.93 7.60 -7.54
CA THR A 99 -4.66 6.30 -6.89
C THR A 99 -3.19 5.93 -7.00
N PRO A 100 -2.65 5.00 -6.19
CA PRO A 100 -1.29 4.50 -6.36
C PRO A 100 -1.02 3.97 -7.77
N LYS A 101 -1.96 3.20 -8.37
CA LYS A 101 -1.86 2.77 -9.78
C LYS A 101 -1.67 3.94 -10.74
N LYS A 102 -2.49 4.99 -10.60
CA LYS A 102 -2.42 6.18 -11.45
C LYS A 102 -1.13 6.98 -11.19
N LEU A 103 -0.68 7.05 -9.94
CA LEU A 103 0.57 7.71 -9.57
C LEU A 103 1.78 7.06 -10.26
N ALA A 104 1.81 5.72 -10.33
CA ALA A 104 2.87 5.00 -11.03
C ALA A 104 2.94 5.38 -12.52
N ILE A 105 1.79 5.51 -13.20
CA ILE A 105 1.73 5.98 -14.59
C ILE A 105 2.24 7.42 -14.70
N LEU A 106 1.74 8.33 -13.84
CA LEU A 106 2.10 9.76 -13.87
C LEU A 106 3.61 9.98 -13.68
N GLN A 107 4.25 9.13 -12.87
CA GLN A 107 5.68 9.18 -12.61
C GLN A 107 6.52 8.26 -13.52
N LYS A 108 5.89 7.61 -14.51
CA LYS A 108 6.54 6.70 -15.47
C LYS A 108 7.24 5.50 -14.81
N LYS A 109 6.66 4.96 -13.73
CA LYS A 109 7.15 3.79 -12.99
C LYS A 109 6.49 2.52 -13.51
N GLU A 110 6.89 2.11 -14.71
CA GLU A 110 6.25 1.00 -15.43
C GLU A 110 6.29 -0.33 -14.66
N SER A 111 7.44 -0.71 -14.10
CA SER A 111 7.56 -1.95 -13.31
C SER A 111 6.62 -2.00 -12.11
N ILE A 112 6.50 -0.88 -11.37
CA ILE A 112 5.56 -0.75 -10.25
C ILE A 112 4.12 -0.76 -10.74
N TYR A 113 3.83 -0.08 -11.86
CA TYR A 113 2.48 -0.14 -12.43
C TYR A 113 2.10 -1.58 -12.80
N GLN A 114 3.00 -2.33 -13.45
CA GLN A 114 2.80 -3.74 -13.77
C GLN A 114 2.53 -4.58 -12.52
N LEU A 115 3.31 -4.36 -11.44
CA LEU A 115 3.09 -5.03 -10.16
C LEU A 115 1.70 -4.73 -9.57
N LEU A 116 1.26 -3.47 -9.61
CA LEU A 116 -0.02 -3.06 -9.03
C LEU A 116 -1.24 -3.52 -9.84
N ILE A 117 -1.09 -3.76 -11.16
CA ILE A 117 -2.17 -4.28 -12.01
C ILE A 117 -2.21 -5.79 -12.11
N ASN A 118 -1.32 -6.52 -11.41
CA ASN A 118 -1.39 -7.97 -11.28
C ASN A 118 -2.61 -8.35 -10.41
N GLU A 119 -3.79 -8.01 -10.91
CA GLU A 119 -5.03 -8.71 -10.60
C GLU A 119 -4.84 -10.13 -11.13
N ASP A 120 -5.29 -11.09 -10.32
CA ASP A 120 -5.35 -12.52 -10.60
C ASP A 120 -5.39 -12.83 -12.09
N PHE A 121 -4.55 -13.78 -12.54
CA PHE A 121 -4.63 -14.45 -13.85
C PHE A 121 -5.97 -14.16 -14.54
N TYR A 122 -5.96 -13.37 -15.62
CA TYR A 122 -7.05 -13.44 -16.59
C TYR A 122 -7.12 -14.91 -17.02
N ASN A 123 -8.05 -15.67 -16.43
CA ASN A 123 -8.24 -17.06 -16.75
C ASN A 123 -8.87 -17.07 -18.15
N PHE A 124 -8.03 -17.26 -19.17
CA PHE A 124 -8.45 -17.40 -20.57
C PHE A 124 -9.49 -18.52 -20.76
N GLU A 125 -9.67 -19.41 -19.78
CA GLU A 125 -10.71 -20.44 -19.75
C GLU A 125 -12.12 -19.90 -19.43
N GLU A 126 -12.27 -18.77 -18.71
CA GLU A 126 -13.60 -18.19 -18.43
C GLU A 126 -14.16 -17.43 -19.65
N ILE A 127 -13.30 -16.98 -20.56
CA ILE A 127 -13.69 -16.35 -21.83
C ILE A 127 -14.21 -17.39 -22.83
N LYS A 128 -13.74 -18.65 -22.77
CA LYS A 128 -14.27 -19.73 -23.62
C LYS A 128 -15.66 -20.21 -23.18
N HIS A 129 -16.01 -20.05 -21.91
CA HIS A 129 -17.31 -20.52 -21.38
C HIS A 129 -18.40 -19.44 -21.27
N LYS A 130 -18.10 -18.15 -21.51
CA LYS A 130 -19.09 -17.05 -21.46
C LYS A 130 -19.41 -16.36 -22.80
N LYS A 131 -19.08 -16.97 -23.94
CA LYS A 131 -19.76 -16.68 -25.23
C LYS A 131 -20.19 -17.96 -25.94
N HIS A 132 -21.05 -18.72 -25.25
CA HIS A 132 -22.22 -19.33 -25.88
C HIS A 132 -23.43 -18.57 -25.31
N PHE A 133 -23.78 -17.48 -25.96
CA PHE A 133 -25.08 -16.84 -25.84
C PHE A 133 -25.53 -16.58 -27.27
N ASP A 134 -26.08 -17.64 -27.84
CA ASP A 134 -27.26 -17.70 -28.69
C ASP A 134 -27.61 -16.44 -29.49
N ASP A 135 -27.61 -16.65 -30.80
CA ASP A 135 -28.70 -16.29 -31.70
C ASP A 135 -29.98 -15.84 -30.95
N GLU A 136 -30.28 -14.54 -30.99
CA GLU A 136 -31.64 -13.98 -31.05
C GLU A 136 -31.55 -12.47 -30.83
N TYR A 137 -31.45 -11.70 -31.92
CA TYR A 137 -32.28 -10.51 -32.16
C TYR A 137 -32.23 -10.23 -33.66
N SER A 138 -33.09 -10.96 -34.37
CA SER A 138 -33.65 -10.54 -35.64
C SER A 138 -34.57 -9.34 -35.39
N TYR A 139 -34.32 -8.21 -36.05
CA TYR A 139 -35.27 -7.36 -36.80
C TYR A 139 -34.53 -6.16 -37.39
#